data_AF-A0A2D5XBZ9-F1
#
_entry.id   AF-A0A2D5XBZ9-F1
#
_cell.length_a   1.000
_cell.length_b   1.000
_cell.length_c   1.000
_cell.angle_alpha   90.00
_cell.angle_beta   90.00
_cell.angle_gamma   90.00
#
_symmetry.space_group_name_H-M   'P 1'
#
loop_
_entity.id
_entity.type
_entity.pdbx_description
1 polymer ?
#
loop_
_entity_poly.entity_id
_entity_poly.type
_entity_poly.pdbx_seq_one_letter_code
_entity_poly.pdbx_strand_id
1 'polypeptide(L)'
;MKRGININIHIEKKHIYLLSLFIIIIGSFIVIGAQPFDTNLGWHPLQQIATDETGTASVDANANAIIDKAENISLTDGRASVGNGTTDSILEIRGKTTEYSSIDFYSDDTNEWGIGKDTDGNFYIDKSGAGNALTIDDNRNVQLAGSIKIGSDSSACINANEGAQRYNSVDKCLQLCTDLNWQDVSCAAPVTVQEAYTAKAIIFDDSNYGIMNSDYTGSSNTKKGIISFWFNRQGGFGSEQALISNIDGTLGIQFQAGSNTIRLAGEYEPGGGLARLVLNAYSSSTFTSSGWHHVIVTWDLANGIVQMYIDGVNDNPTETQADNNVVFTTSGRHGIATRSNADSNGRYEGYLFDLYINYQEYLDISVAANREKFRSSDGKPVDLGSDGSIPTGNQPIAFFHTDVGETADTFLINAGFGDGVTRYGIFYTAPTSPTD
;
A
#
# COMPACT_ATOMS: atom_id res chain seq x y z
N MET A 1 -104.00 5.95 56.68
CA MET A 1 -104.03 4.49 56.49
C MET A 1 -102.63 3.97 56.17
N LYS A 2 -101.97 3.32 57.13
CA LYS A 2 -100.87 2.36 56.93
C LYS A 2 -101.13 1.27 57.98
N ARG A 3 -101.67 0.13 57.56
CA ARG A 3 -101.87 -1.03 58.44
C ARG A 3 -100.50 -1.68 58.63
N GLY A 4 -99.85 -1.45 59.76
CA GLY A 4 -98.69 -2.22 60.16
C GLY A 4 -99.13 -3.62 60.54
N ILE A 5 -98.69 -4.64 59.82
CA ILE A 5 -98.87 -6.05 60.21
C ILE A 5 -97.86 -6.31 61.33
N ASN A 6 -98.36 -6.52 62.54
CA ASN A 6 -97.54 -6.88 63.69
C ASN A 6 -97.42 -8.42 63.73
N ILE A 7 -96.27 -8.95 63.35
CA ILE A 7 -95.98 -10.39 63.43
C ILE A 7 -95.29 -10.63 64.78
N ASN A 8 -96.03 -11.22 65.73
CA ASN A 8 -95.45 -11.70 66.98
C ASN A 8 -94.94 -13.13 66.78
N ILE A 9 -93.63 -13.30 66.69
CA ILE A 9 -93.00 -14.62 66.63
C ILE A 9 -92.72 -15.07 68.07
N HIS A 10 -93.42 -16.11 68.51
CA HIS A 10 -93.25 -16.67 69.85
C HIS A 10 -92.18 -17.76 69.83
N ILE A 11 -90.95 -17.41 70.22
CA ILE A 11 -89.83 -18.37 70.30
C ILE A 11 -89.79 -18.96 71.70
N GLU A 12 -90.33 -20.16 71.87
CA GLU A 12 -90.17 -20.93 73.12
C GLU A 12 -88.73 -21.45 73.28
N LYS A 13 -88.26 -21.61 74.53
CA LYS A 13 -86.90 -22.08 74.86
C LYS A 13 -86.46 -23.34 74.08
N LYS A 14 -87.40 -24.25 73.77
CA LYS A 14 -87.12 -25.47 73.00
C LYS A 14 -86.62 -25.20 71.58
N HIS A 15 -87.05 -24.10 70.94
CA HIS A 15 -86.60 -23.71 69.60
C HIS A 15 -85.17 -23.18 69.61
N ILE A 16 -84.75 -22.52 70.70
CA ILE A 16 -83.36 -22.05 70.85
C ILE A 16 -82.42 -23.25 71.01
N TYR A 17 -82.81 -24.25 71.82
CA TYR A 17 -82.00 -25.48 71.95
C TYR A 17 -81.91 -26.26 70.64
N LEU A 18 -82.99 -26.32 69.85
CA LEU A 18 -82.98 -27.01 68.56
C LEU A 18 -82.09 -26.29 67.54
N LEU A 19 -82.12 -24.96 67.52
CA LEU A 19 -81.25 -24.15 66.65
C LEU A 19 -79.78 -24.31 67.03
N SER A 20 -79.45 -24.29 68.32
CA SER A 20 -78.07 -24.53 68.79
C SER A 20 -77.58 -25.93 68.43
N LEU A 21 -78.42 -26.96 68.58
CA LEU A 21 -78.07 -28.32 68.17
C LEU A 21 -77.83 -28.41 66.66
N PHE A 22 -78.66 -27.74 65.86
CA PHE A 22 -78.51 -27.71 64.40
C PHE A 22 -77.21 -27.01 63.97
N ILE A 23 -76.83 -25.90 64.62
CA ILE A 23 -75.56 -25.20 64.35
C ILE A 23 -74.36 -26.06 64.77
N ILE A 24 -74.43 -26.76 65.89
CA ILE A 24 -73.36 -27.67 66.35
C ILE A 24 -73.16 -28.84 65.38
N ILE A 25 -74.25 -29.42 64.88
CA ILE A 25 -74.21 -30.52 63.91
C ILE A 25 -73.61 -30.04 62.58
N ILE A 26 -74.04 -28.88 62.06
CA ILE A 26 -73.46 -28.33 60.83
C ILE A 26 -71.97 -28.00 61.01
N GLY A 27 -71.61 -27.39 62.14
CA GLY A 27 -70.20 -27.09 62.45
C GLY A 27 -69.32 -28.35 62.52
N SER A 28 -69.85 -29.46 63.05
CA SER A 28 -69.10 -30.72 63.11
C SER A 28 -68.97 -31.40 61.75
N PHE A 29 -69.95 -31.30 60.85
CA PHE A 29 -69.80 -31.80 59.48
C PHE A 29 -68.76 -31.03 58.65
N ILE A 30 -68.58 -29.72 58.90
CA ILE A 30 -67.54 -28.91 58.23
C ILE A 30 -66.13 -29.34 58.69
N VAL A 31 -65.98 -29.71 59.97
CA VAL A 31 -64.68 -30.13 60.52
C VAL A 31 -64.32 -31.58 60.14
N ILE A 32 -65.31 -32.46 59.94
CA ILE A 32 -65.07 -33.88 59.61
C ILE A 32 -64.97 -34.10 58.08
N GLY A 33 -65.52 -33.19 57.26
CA GLY A 33 -65.45 -33.26 55.79
C GLY A 33 -64.19 -32.64 55.17
N ALA A 34 -63.42 -31.88 55.94
CA ALA A 34 -62.10 -31.43 55.50
C ALA A 34 -61.14 -32.62 55.54
N GLN A 35 -60.64 -33.04 54.37
CA GLN A 35 -59.50 -33.94 54.30
C GLN A 35 -58.41 -33.40 55.24
N PRO A 36 -57.83 -34.21 56.14
CA PRO A 36 -56.76 -33.75 57.01
C PRO A 36 -55.67 -33.12 56.15
N PHE A 37 -55.22 -31.95 56.56
CA PHE A 37 -54.18 -31.19 55.89
C PHE A 37 -52.94 -32.09 55.71
N ASP A 38 -52.66 -32.53 54.48
CA ASP A 38 -51.52 -33.39 54.17
C ASP A 38 -50.28 -32.52 53.99
N THR A 39 -49.48 -32.44 55.05
CA THR A 39 -48.21 -31.70 55.08
C THR A 39 -47.19 -32.19 54.05
N ASN A 40 -47.42 -33.35 53.42
CA ASN A 40 -46.51 -33.93 52.42
C ASN A 40 -46.86 -33.55 50.98
N LEU A 41 -48.00 -32.91 50.74
CA LEU A 41 -48.38 -32.40 49.43
C LEU A 41 -48.13 -30.88 49.41
N GLY A 42 -47.17 -30.44 48.57
CA GLY A 42 -46.77 -29.03 48.47
C GLY A 42 -47.97 -28.08 48.33
N TRP A 43 -47.95 -26.98 49.09
CA TRP A 43 -49.11 -26.11 49.39
C TRP A 43 -49.64 -25.31 48.18
N HIS A 44 -49.03 -25.44 47.02
CA HIS A 44 -49.51 -24.86 45.77
C HIS A 44 -48.90 -25.62 44.60
N PRO A 45 -49.52 -25.65 43.40
CA PRO A 45 -48.94 -26.23 42.19
C PRO A 45 -47.51 -25.79 41.87
N LEU A 46 -47.05 -24.64 42.37
CA LEU A 46 -45.68 -24.16 42.19
C LEU A 46 -44.66 -24.83 43.11
N GLN A 47 -45.10 -25.40 44.24
CA GLN A 47 -44.23 -26.10 45.19
C GLN A 47 -43.98 -27.57 44.80
N GLN A 48 -44.76 -28.12 43.87
CA GLN A 48 -44.57 -29.47 43.31
C GLN A 48 -43.49 -29.54 42.21
N ILE A 49 -42.98 -28.41 41.73
CA ILE A 49 -41.96 -28.40 40.67
C ILE A 49 -40.55 -28.62 41.27
N ALA A 50 -40.40 -28.64 42.59
CA ALA A 50 -39.09 -28.40 43.18
C ALA A 50 -38.84 -29.10 44.54
N THR A 51 -39.10 -30.40 44.58
CA THR A 51 -38.43 -31.29 45.51
C THR A 51 -37.24 -31.95 44.81
N ASP A 52 -36.18 -32.28 45.53
CA ASP A 52 -35.11 -33.13 44.99
C ASP A 52 -35.66 -34.48 44.47
N GLU A 53 -34.81 -35.26 43.79
CA GLU A 53 -35.16 -36.58 43.24
C GLU A 53 -35.65 -37.60 44.28
N THR A 54 -35.57 -37.27 45.58
CA THR A 54 -36.09 -38.08 46.70
C THR A 54 -37.39 -37.54 47.31
N GLY A 55 -37.84 -36.35 46.91
CA GLY A 55 -39.06 -35.73 47.42
C GLY A 55 -38.93 -35.05 48.79
N THR A 56 -37.72 -34.88 49.34
CA THR A 56 -37.55 -34.59 50.78
C THR A 56 -37.07 -33.18 51.14
N ALA A 57 -36.46 -32.42 50.21
CA ALA A 57 -36.03 -31.05 50.47
C ALA A 57 -36.65 -30.05 49.48
N SER A 58 -37.18 -28.94 50.02
CA SER A 58 -37.52 -27.74 49.24
C SER A 58 -36.25 -27.21 48.58
N VAL A 59 -36.31 -26.89 47.28
CA VAL A 59 -35.20 -26.19 46.60
C VAL A 59 -34.88 -24.83 47.19
N ASP A 60 -35.80 -24.21 47.92
CA ASP A 60 -35.60 -23.01 48.74
C ASP A 60 -35.58 -23.45 50.19
N ALA A 61 -34.39 -23.82 50.67
CA ALA A 61 -34.20 -24.44 51.98
C ALA A 61 -34.30 -23.41 53.12
N ASN A 62 -34.10 -22.12 52.83
CA ASN A 62 -34.15 -21.04 53.81
C ASN A 62 -35.36 -20.10 53.66
N ALA A 63 -36.27 -20.39 52.72
CA ALA A 63 -37.51 -19.65 52.45
C ALA A 63 -37.28 -18.17 52.05
N ASN A 64 -36.16 -17.87 51.38
CA ASN A 64 -35.84 -16.51 50.91
C ASN A 64 -36.33 -16.25 49.47
N ALA A 65 -37.07 -17.19 48.88
CA ALA A 65 -37.49 -17.21 47.47
C ALA A 65 -36.33 -17.35 46.46
N ILE A 66 -35.19 -17.93 46.88
CA ILE A 66 -34.04 -18.28 46.06
C ILE A 66 -33.86 -19.80 46.10
N ILE A 67 -33.52 -20.39 44.96
CA ILE A 67 -33.20 -21.82 44.85
C ILE A 67 -31.80 -22.07 45.45
N ASP A 68 -31.76 -22.63 46.65
CA ASP A 68 -30.56 -22.98 47.41
C ASP A 68 -29.91 -24.31 46.98
N LYS A 69 -30.65 -25.20 46.31
CA LYS A 69 -30.20 -26.58 45.98
C LYS A 69 -30.44 -27.01 44.52
N ALA A 70 -30.00 -26.20 43.54
CA ALA A 70 -29.81 -26.71 42.18
C ALA A 70 -28.51 -27.54 42.12
N GLU A 71 -28.45 -28.66 42.86
CA GLU A 71 -27.16 -29.31 43.13
C GLU A 71 -26.52 -29.96 41.90
N ASN A 72 -27.26 -30.23 40.82
CA ASN A 72 -26.68 -30.59 39.52
C ASN A 72 -27.67 -30.22 38.41
N ILE A 73 -27.24 -29.40 37.44
CA ILE A 73 -27.90 -29.40 36.13
C ILE A 73 -27.54 -30.75 35.49
N SER A 74 -28.43 -31.74 35.59
CA SER A 74 -28.18 -33.04 34.99
C SER A 74 -28.26 -32.91 33.47
N LEU A 75 -27.19 -33.35 32.80
CA LEU A 75 -27.12 -33.33 31.35
C LEU A 75 -27.87 -34.57 30.83
N THR A 76 -29.01 -34.38 30.18
CA THR A 76 -29.63 -35.46 29.40
C THR A 76 -28.92 -35.50 28.06
N ASP A 77 -28.29 -36.63 27.72
CA ASP A 77 -27.50 -36.82 26.49
C ASP A 77 -26.34 -35.81 26.28
N GLY A 78 -25.78 -35.26 27.35
CA GLY A 78 -24.69 -34.28 27.29
C GLY A 78 -25.16 -32.84 27.02
N ARG A 79 -26.46 -32.56 27.18
CA ARG A 79 -27.09 -31.27 26.94
C ARG A 79 -27.74 -30.75 28.22
N ALA A 80 -27.49 -29.48 28.54
CA ALA A 80 -28.25 -28.71 29.52
C ALA A 80 -29.00 -27.62 28.76
N SER A 81 -30.33 -27.62 28.79
CA SER A 81 -31.15 -26.63 28.09
C SER A 81 -32.05 -25.85 29.05
N VAL A 82 -32.17 -24.54 28.83
CA VAL A 82 -33.26 -23.73 29.36
C VAL A 82 -34.32 -23.62 28.26
N GLY A 83 -35.43 -24.36 28.40
CA GLY A 83 -36.51 -24.47 27.40
C GLY A 83 -37.12 -25.86 27.36
N ASN A 84 -37.77 -26.24 26.25
CA ASN A 84 -38.48 -27.54 26.16
C ASN A 84 -37.56 -28.75 25.84
N GLY A 85 -36.26 -28.53 25.62
CA GLY A 85 -35.26 -29.58 25.37
C GLY A 85 -35.35 -30.28 24.01
N THR A 86 -36.27 -29.88 23.12
CA THR A 86 -36.49 -30.53 21.82
C THR A 86 -36.50 -29.55 20.64
N THR A 87 -37.26 -28.45 20.73
CA THR A 87 -37.38 -27.42 19.69
C THR A 87 -37.16 -26.02 20.27
N ASP A 88 -37.82 -25.70 21.39
CA ASP A 88 -37.91 -24.33 21.92
C ASP A 88 -36.87 -24.10 23.04
N SER A 89 -35.61 -24.50 22.82
CA SER A 89 -34.55 -24.18 23.78
C SER A 89 -34.07 -22.76 23.57
N ILE A 90 -33.97 -21.95 24.63
CA ILE A 90 -33.47 -20.57 24.56
C ILE A 90 -31.93 -20.56 24.71
N LEU A 91 -31.42 -21.44 25.57
CA LEU A 91 -29.99 -21.62 25.84
C LEU A 91 -29.71 -23.12 25.94
N GLU A 92 -28.73 -23.61 25.19
CA GLU A 92 -28.23 -24.98 25.30
C GLU A 92 -26.73 -24.97 25.55
N ILE A 93 -26.29 -25.68 26.59
CA ILE A 93 -24.88 -25.93 26.89
C ILE A 93 -24.61 -27.40 26.56
N ARG A 94 -23.72 -27.64 25.60
CA ARG A 94 -23.33 -28.98 25.15
C ARG A 94 -21.94 -29.32 25.67
N GLY A 95 -21.81 -30.51 26.23
CA GLY A 95 -20.55 -31.05 26.71
C GLY A 95 -20.49 -32.55 26.48
N LYS A 96 -20.13 -32.95 25.26
CA LYS A 96 -19.87 -34.35 24.90
C LYS A 96 -18.42 -34.52 24.48
N THR A 97 -17.81 -35.63 24.85
CA THR A 97 -16.41 -35.95 24.51
C THR A 97 -16.18 -36.25 23.03
N THR A 98 -17.25 -36.41 22.25
CA THR A 98 -17.22 -36.79 20.82
C THR A 98 -17.91 -35.79 19.90
N GLU A 99 -18.43 -34.68 20.43
CA GLU A 99 -19.18 -33.65 19.69
C GLU A 99 -18.70 -32.26 20.12
N TYR A 100 -19.08 -31.23 19.37
CA TYR A 100 -18.83 -29.83 19.69
C TYR A 100 -19.23 -29.51 21.14
N SER A 101 -18.31 -28.89 21.89
CA SER A 101 -18.67 -28.23 23.14
C SER A 101 -19.06 -26.81 22.82
N SER A 102 -20.35 -26.50 22.85
CA SER A 102 -20.89 -25.20 22.46
C SER A 102 -21.85 -24.65 23.51
N ILE A 103 -21.89 -23.32 23.60
CA ILE A 103 -23.03 -22.59 24.12
C ILE A 103 -23.73 -22.01 22.89
N ASP A 104 -24.95 -22.49 22.62
CA ASP A 104 -25.74 -22.07 21.48
C ASP A 104 -26.92 -21.20 21.93
N PHE A 105 -27.15 -20.12 21.19
CA PHE A 105 -28.27 -19.19 21.35
C PHE A 105 -29.26 -19.39 20.21
N TYR A 106 -30.52 -19.58 20.56
CA TYR A 106 -31.59 -19.89 19.61
C TYR A 106 -32.60 -18.74 19.50
N SER A 107 -33.21 -18.62 18.32
CA SER A 107 -34.41 -17.81 18.07
C SER A 107 -35.37 -18.65 17.23
N ASP A 108 -36.61 -18.84 17.70
CA ASP A 108 -37.65 -19.61 16.99
C ASP A 108 -37.14 -20.95 16.44
N ASP A 109 -36.53 -21.77 17.32
CA ASP A 109 -35.99 -23.12 17.05
C ASP A 109 -34.79 -23.18 16.09
N THR A 110 -34.30 -22.03 15.65
CA THR A 110 -33.12 -21.93 14.79
C THR A 110 -31.94 -21.49 15.64
N ASN A 111 -30.82 -22.24 15.59
CA ASN A 111 -29.57 -21.74 16.15
C ASN A 111 -29.23 -20.45 15.39
N GLU A 112 -29.01 -19.35 16.09
CA GLU A 112 -28.61 -18.09 15.48
C GLU A 112 -27.10 -17.90 15.64
N TRP A 113 -26.58 -18.07 16.86
CA TRP A 113 -25.16 -17.90 17.17
C TRP A 113 -24.67 -18.90 18.21
N GLY A 114 -23.42 -19.34 18.08
CA GLY A 114 -22.77 -20.25 19.02
C GLY A 114 -21.33 -19.84 19.33
N ILE A 115 -20.86 -20.23 20.51
CA ILE A 115 -19.45 -20.14 20.94
C ILE A 115 -19.02 -21.51 21.45
N GLY A 116 -17.87 -22.02 21.00
CA GLY A 116 -17.51 -23.38 21.35
C GLY A 116 -16.16 -23.86 20.86
N LYS A 117 -16.00 -25.18 20.86
CA LYS A 117 -14.90 -25.89 20.22
C LYS A 117 -15.39 -26.78 19.09
N ASP A 118 -14.69 -26.73 17.96
CA ASP A 118 -14.96 -27.59 16.83
C ASP A 118 -14.52 -29.04 17.08
N THR A 119 -14.75 -29.93 16.10
CA THR A 119 -14.33 -31.34 16.17
C THR A 119 -12.82 -31.51 16.20
N ASP A 120 -12.07 -30.50 15.76
CA ASP A 120 -10.61 -30.48 15.76
C ASP A 120 -10.05 -29.87 17.06
N GLY A 121 -10.92 -29.32 17.92
CA GLY A 121 -10.58 -28.72 19.20
C GLY A 121 -10.36 -27.20 19.17
N ASN A 122 -10.50 -26.57 18.01
CA ASN A 122 -10.30 -25.14 17.82
C ASN A 122 -11.46 -24.34 18.42
N PHE A 123 -11.17 -23.20 19.03
CA PHE A 123 -12.21 -22.30 19.52
C PHE A 123 -12.89 -21.60 18.35
N TYR A 124 -14.22 -21.50 18.37
CA TYR A 124 -14.98 -20.78 17.35
C TYR A 124 -16.08 -19.88 17.92
N ILE A 125 -16.44 -18.87 17.12
CA ILE A 125 -17.70 -18.12 17.22
C ILE A 125 -18.36 -18.20 15.84
N ASP A 126 -19.59 -18.71 15.79
CA ASP A 126 -20.30 -18.98 14.53
C ASP A 126 -21.71 -18.40 14.52
N LYS A 127 -22.18 -18.07 13.32
CA LYS A 127 -23.59 -17.86 12.99
C LYS A 127 -24.07 -19.09 12.21
N SER A 128 -25.12 -19.74 12.70
CA SER A 128 -25.64 -20.98 12.09
C SER A 128 -25.80 -20.89 10.57
N GLY A 129 -25.25 -21.87 9.86
CA GLY A 129 -25.34 -21.99 8.40
C GLY A 129 -24.42 -21.07 7.59
N ALA A 130 -23.62 -20.20 8.23
CA ALA A 130 -22.65 -19.31 7.56
C ALA A 130 -21.19 -19.78 7.64
N GLY A 131 -20.90 -20.73 8.54
CA GLY A 131 -19.53 -21.19 8.83
C GLY A 131 -18.78 -20.23 9.76
N ASN A 132 -17.81 -20.77 10.49
CA ASN A 132 -17.13 -20.07 11.59
C ASN A 132 -16.68 -18.64 11.21
N ALA A 133 -17.22 -17.63 11.89
CA ALA A 133 -16.85 -16.23 11.70
C ALA A 133 -15.45 -15.93 12.27
N LEU A 134 -15.12 -16.57 13.40
CA LEU A 134 -13.83 -16.53 14.08
C LEU A 134 -13.41 -17.96 14.41
N THR A 135 -12.19 -18.35 14.06
CA THR A 135 -11.58 -19.61 14.54
C THR A 135 -10.20 -19.31 15.14
N ILE A 136 -9.87 -19.94 16.27
CA ILE A 136 -8.53 -19.92 16.87
C ILE A 136 -8.00 -21.35 16.90
N ASP A 137 -6.96 -21.63 16.13
CA ASP A 137 -6.36 -22.96 16.04
C ASP A 137 -5.42 -23.30 17.21
N ASP A 138 -4.93 -24.54 17.24
CA ASP A 138 -3.95 -25.02 18.24
C ASP A 138 -2.64 -24.22 18.27
N ASN A 139 -2.29 -23.55 17.17
CA ASN A 139 -1.11 -22.68 17.07
C ASN A 139 -1.42 -21.23 17.49
N ARG A 140 -2.66 -20.94 17.90
CA ARG A 140 -3.19 -19.61 18.23
C ARG A 140 -3.29 -18.67 17.02
N ASN A 141 -3.40 -19.22 15.81
CA ASN A 141 -3.71 -18.43 14.63
C ASN A 141 -5.18 -18.04 14.65
N VAL A 142 -5.45 -16.76 14.43
CA VAL A 142 -6.81 -16.22 14.34
C VAL A 142 -7.23 -16.17 12.89
N GLN A 143 -8.25 -16.94 12.52
CA GLN A 143 -8.88 -16.89 11.21
C GLN A 143 -10.19 -16.10 11.30
N LEU A 144 -10.37 -15.15 10.39
CA LEU A 144 -11.58 -14.33 10.26
C LEU A 144 -12.17 -14.57 8.87
N ALA A 145 -13.44 -14.97 8.80
CA ALA A 145 -14.14 -15.17 7.54
C ALA A 145 -14.92 -13.89 7.14
N GLY A 146 -14.80 -13.47 5.87
CA GLY A 146 -15.54 -12.33 5.31
C GLY A 146 -14.81 -10.97 5.38
N SER A 147 -15.59 -9.88 5.47
CA SER A 147 -15.02 -8.52 5.50
C SER A 147 -14.53 -8.15 6.89
N ILE A 148 -13.24 -7.86 7.02
CA ILE A 148 -12.64 -7.35 8.26
C ILE A 148 -12.72 -5.82 8.25
N LYS A 149 -13.39 -5.24 9.26
CA LYS A 149 -13.38 -3.79 9.50
C LYS A 149 -12.35 -3.47 10.58
N ILE A 150 -11.26 -2.82 10.20
CA ILE A 150 -10.22 -2.35 11.11
C ILE A 150 -10.53 -0.90 11.48
N GLY A 151 -10.53 -0.58 12.77
CA GLY A 151 -10.74 0.77 13.25
C GLY A 151 -9.59 1.71 12.91
N SER A 152 -9.86 3.02 12.94
CA SER A 152 -8.79 4.02 12.91
C SER A 152 -8.23 4.25 14.31
N ASP A 153 -6.91 4.29 14.43
CA ASP A 153 -6.20 4.67 15.64
C ASP A 153 -5.32 5.90 15.35
N SER A 154 -5.50 6.97 16.12
CA SER A 154 -4.71 8.21 16.02
C SER A 154 -3.41 8.16 16.81
N SER A 155 -3.12 7.05 17.50
CA SER A 155 -1.87 6.88 18.24
C SER A 155 -0.64 6.97 17.33
N ALA A 156 0.44 7.51 17.86
CA ALA A 156 1.73 7.50 17.18
C ALA A 156 2.28 6.06 17.12
N CYS A 157 3.05 5.77 16.08
CA CYS A 157 3.84 4.53 16.03
C CYS A 157 5.03 4.70 17.00
N ILE A 158 5.10 3.83 17.99
CA ILE A 158 6.08 3.79 19.07
C ILE A 158 6.54 2.34 19.28
N ASN A 159 7.63 2.12 20.02
CA ASN A 159 8.12 0.76 20.28
C ASN A 159 7.07 -0.17 20.94
N ALA A 160 6.09 0.39 21.66
CA ALA A 160 5.06 -0.40 22.33
C ALA A 160 3.96 -0.94 21.38
N ASN A 161 3.83 -0.39 20.17
CA ASN A 161 2.86 -0.83 19.17
C ASN A 161 3.51 -1.18 17.82
N GLU A 162 4.81 -1.46 17.82
CA GLU A 162 5.49 -2.00 16.63
C GLU A 162 4.82 -3.32 16.18
N GLY A 163 4.58 -3.44 14.88
CA GLY A 163 3.81 -4.52 14.28
C GLY A 163 2.30 -4.36 14.32
N ALA A 164 1.76 -3.31 14.97
CA ALA A 164 0.33 -3.03 14.94
C ALA A 164 -0.13 -2.61 13.54
N GLN A 165 -1.37 -2.95 13.21
CA GLN A 165 -2.05 -2.54 11.98
C GLN A 165 -3.16 -1.55 12.30
N ARG A 166 -3.36 -0.55 11.44
CA ARG A 166 -4.49 0.39 11.55
C ARG A 166 -5.05 0.77 10.20
N TYR A 167 -6.31 1.21 10.19
CA TYR A 167 -6.86 1.90 9.03
C TYR A 167 -6.66 3.42 9.20
N ASN A 168 -5.87 4.02 8.32
CA ASN A 168 -5.78 5.47 8.22
C ASN A 168 -7.02 6.02 7.52
N SER A 169 -7.88 6.69 8.29
CA SER A 169 -9.15 7.21 7.78
C SER A 169 -8.99 8.43 6.87
N VAL A 170 -7.84 9.11 6.89
CA VAL A 170 -7.52 10.24 6.00
C VAL A 170 -7.10 9.69 4.65
N ASP A 171 -6.07 8.87 4.62
CA ASP A 171 -5.46 8.36 3.38
C ASP A 171 -6.21 7.16 2.80
N LYS A 172 -7.18 6.62 3.55
CA LYS A 172 -7.95 5.42 3.20
C LYS A 172 -7.09 4.16 3.03
N CYS A 173 -5.96 4.10 3.74
CA CYS A 173 -4.96 3.04 3.66
C CYS A 173 -4.94 2.16 4.92
N LEU A 174 -4.67 0.87 4.75
CA LEU A 174 -4.13 0.05 5.84
C LEU A 174 -2.66 0.43 6.04
N GLN A 175 -2.29 0.62 7.30
CA GLN A 175 -0.93 0.95 7.72
C GLN A 175 -0.39 -0.09 8.70
N LEU A 176 0.92 -0.33 8.65
CA LEU A 176 1.68 -1.13 9.61
C LEU A 176 2.66 -0.21 10.37
N CYS A 177 2.73 -0.32 11.69
CA CYS A 177 3.71 0.41 12.50
C CYS A 177 5.06 -0.32 12.44
N THR A 178 6.06 0.29 11.80
CA THR A 178 7.44 -0.22 11.71
C THR A 178 8.42 0.94 11.86
N ASP A 179 9.55 0.73 12.53
CA ASP A 179 10.62 1.75 12.68
C ASP A 179 10.11 3.09 13.25
N LEU A 180 9.21 3.04 14.23
CA LEU A 180 8.57 4.23 14.83
C LEU A 180 7.77 5.09 13.84
N ASN A 181 7.35 4.53 12.71
CA ASN A 181 6.49 5.21 11.74
C ASN A 181 5.36 4.31 11.22
N TRP A 182 4.26 4.92 10.82
CA TRP A 182 3.16 4.21 10.16
C TRP A 182 3.44 4.14 8.65
N GLN A 183 3.62 2.93 8.13
CA GLN A 183 3.88 2.67 6.71
C GLN A 183 2.61 2.16 6.03
N ASP A 184 2.27 2.71 4.86
CA ASP A 184 1.12 2.22 4.06
C ASP A 184 1.42 0.84 3.47
N VAL A 185 0.48 -0.10 3.60
CA VAL A 185 0.63 -1.48 3.12
C VAL A 185 -0.46 -1.94 2.14
N SER A 186 -1.60 -1.24 2.09
CA SER A 186 -2.71 -1.60 1.18
C SER A 186 -3.05 -0.55 0.15
N CYS A 187 -2.51 0.66 0.28
CA CYS A 187 -2.61 1.61 -0.80
C CYS A 187 -1.60 1.16 -1.83
N ALA A 188 -2.10 0.60 -2.94
CA ALA A 188 -1.36 0.74 -4.17
C ALA A 188 -1.01 2.22 -4.24
N ALA A 189 0.29 2.55 -4.31
CA ALA A 189 0.68 3.86 -4.80
C ALA A 189 -0.25 4.14 -5.98
N PRO A 190 -0.97 5.27 -6.01
CA PRO A 190 -1.94 5.53 -7.05
C PRO A 190 -1.28 5.09 -8.35
N VAL A 191 -1.90 4.15 -9.07
CA VAL A 191 -1.50 3.88 -10.44
C VAL A 191 -1.84 5.17 -11.15
N THR A 192 -0.92 6.13 -11.06
CA THR A 192 -0.81 7.20 -12.02
C THR A 192 -0.70 6.43 -13.30
N VAL A 193 -1.77 6.45 -14.08
CA VAL A 193 -1.62 6.33 -15.51
C VAL A 193 -0.68 7.49 -15.81
N GLN A 194 0.62 7.22 -15.81
CA GLN A 194 1.62 8.18 -16.24
C GLN A 194 1.14 8.56 -17.61
N GLU A 195 0.62 9.78 -17.76
CA GLU A 195 0.25 10.26 -19.09
C GLU A 195 1.48 10.02 -19.95
N ALA A 196 1.28 9.40 -21.12
CA ALA A 196 2.36 9.06 -22.01
C ALA A 196 3.19 10.34 -22.21
N TYR A 197 4.39 10.34 -21.62
CA TYR A 197 5.26 11.49 -21.64
C TYR A 197 5.51 11.80 -23.12
N THR A 198 5.07 12.97 -23.58
CA THR A 198 5.03 13.31 -25.00
C THR A 198 6.27 14.11 -25.34
N ALA A 199 7.16 13.52 -26.13
CA ALA A 199 8.43 14.11 -26.44
C ALA A 199 8.31 15.19 -27.51
N LYS A 200 8.93 16.34 -27.27
CA LYS A 200 9.00 17.45 -28.24
C LYS A 200 10.43 17.72 -28.65
N ALA A 201 10.91 16.90 -29.58
CA ALA A 201 12.25 16.99 -30.12
C ALA A 201 12.51 18.25 -30.94
N ILE A 202 13.77 18.62 -31.06
CA ILE A 202 14.23 19.85 -31.70
C ILE A 202 15.17 19.56 -32.86
N ILE A 203 15.04 20.30 -33.95
CA ILE A 203 15.88 20.20 -35.15
C ILE A 203 17.20 20.94 -34.94
N PHE A 204 18.30 20.31 -35.30
CA PHE A 204 19.62 20.89 -35.51
C PHE A 204 20.03 20.63 -36.96
N ASP A 205 20.35 21.69 -37.72
CA ASP A 205 20.54 21.63 -39.18
C ASP A 205 21.84 22.31 -39.67
N ASP A 206 22.89 22.25 -38.85
CA ASP A 206 24.17 22.96 -39.06
C ASP A 206 24.07 24.51 -38.97
N SER A 207 22.87 25.11 -39.02
CA SER A 207 22.72 26.57 -38.85
C SER A 207 22.40 27.00 -37.42
N ASN A 208 21.95 26.07 -36.58
CA ASN A 208 21.53 26.34 -35.20
C ASN A 208 22.26 25.48 -34.17
N TYR A 209 22.65 26.08 -33.04
CA TYR A 209 23.45 25.46 -31.98
C TYR A 209 23.43 26.30 -30.68
N GLY A 210 23.94 25.74 -29.59
CA GLY A 210 24.10 26.43 -28.30
C GLY A 210 25.57 26.57 -27.90
N ILE A 211 25.96 27.72 -27.33
CA ILE A 211 27.30 27.92 -26.74
C ILE A 211 27.18 28.61 -25.39
N MET A 212 27.91 28.09 -24.40
CA MET A 212 28.21 28.77 -23.15
C MET A 212 29.62 29.38 -23.23
N ASN A 213 29.76 30.65 -22.86
CA ASN A 213 31.06 31.35 -22.81
C ASN A 213 31.71 31.32 -21.41
N SER A 214 31.28 30.39 -20.57
CA SER A 214 31.79 30.06 -19.24
C SER A 214 31.68 28.55 -19.03
N ASP A 215 32.25 28.03 -17.95
CA ASP A 215 31.87 26.70 -17.45
C ASP A 215 30.51 26.76 -16.77
N TYR A 216 29.85 25.60 -16.68
CA TYR A 216 28.65 25.47 -15.86
C TYR A 216 28.97 25.82 -14.40
N THR A 217 28.21 26.73 -13.80
CA THR A 217 28.26 26.97 -12.36
C THR A 217 28.14 25.66 -11.58
N GLY A 218 29.05 25.45 -10.63
CA GLY A 218 29.10 24.23 -9.81
C GLY A 218 29.74 23.01 -10.48
N SER A 219 30.27 23.14 -11.71
CA SER A 219 31.11 22.09 -12.31
C SER A 219 32.42 21.93 -11.53
N SER A 220 32.90 20.69 -11.43
CA SER A 220 34.20 20.38 -10.87
C SER A 220 34.79 19.15 -11.57
N ASN A 221 36.11 19.14 -11.72
CA ASN A 221 36.81 18.02 -12.35
C ASN A 221 36.65 16.77 -11.48
N THR A 222 36.15 15.69 -12.07
CA THR A 222 35.76 14.47 -11.35
C THR A 222 36.05 13.22 -12.16
N LYS A 223 35.91 12.07 -11.52
CA LYS A 223 36.07 10.74 -12.10
C LYS A 223 34.74 10.09 -12.50
N LYS A 224 33.63 10.81 -12.34
CA LYS A 224 32.28 10.28 -12.49
C LYS A 224 31.47 11.09 -13.48
N GLY A 225 30.45 10.47 -14.04
CA GLY A 225 29.40 11.20 -14.73
C GLY A 225 28.38 10.32 -15.41
N ILE A 226 27.32 10.98 -15.85
CA ILE A 226 26.16 10.43 -16.54
C ILE A 226 25.83 11.40 -17.67
N ILE A 227 25.70 10.87 -18.88
CA ILE A 227 25.11 11.59 -19.99
C ILE A 227 24.03 10.71 -20.63
N SER A 228 22.83 11.27 -20.81
CA SER A 228 21.71 10.60 -21.46
C SER A 228 21.05 11.54 -22.45
N PHE A 229 20.65 11.04 -23.61
CA PHE A 229 19.90 11.83 -24.60
C PHE A 229 19.19 10.93 -25.62
N TRP A 230 18.16 11.49 -26.24
CA TRP A 230 17.47 10.93 -27.39
C TRP A 230 17.89 11.64 -28.66
N PHE A 231 18.22 10.90 -29.72
CA PHE A 231 18.65 11.50 -30.99
C PHE A 231 18.09 10.77 -32.20
N ASN A 232 18.03 11.48 -33.33
CA ASN A 232 17.72 10.93 -34.64
C ASN A 232 18.53 11.67 -35.71
N ARG A 233 19.58 11.04 -36.25
CA ARG A 233 20.50 11.68 -37.19
C ARG A 233 19.85 11.89 -38.56
N GLN A 234 20.00 13.10 -39.09
CA GLN A 234 19.46 13.48 -40.41
C GLN A 234 20.56 13.74 -41.45
N GLY A 235 21.80 14.00 -41.04
CA GLY A 235 22.88 14.36 -41.97
C GLY A 235 24.29 14.27 -41.38
N GLY A 236 25.26 14.86 -42.09
CA GLY A 236 26.67 14.94 -41.71
C GLY A 236 27.41 13.60 -41.48
N PHE A 237 26.98 12.49 -42.09
CA PHE A 237 27.55 11.15 -41.90
C PHE A 237 29.01 10.97 -42.34
N GLY A 238 29.57 11.94 -43.07
CA GLY A 238 30.95 11.94 -43.56
C GLY A 238 31.92 12.79 -42.74
N SER A 239 31.41 13.59 -41.80
CA SER A 239 32.21 14.44 -40.92
C SER A 239 32.05 14.01 -39.47
N GLU A 240 32.97 14.49 -38.63
CA GLU A 240 32.86 14.31 -37.20
C GLU A 240 31.93 15.38 -36.65
N GLN A 241 30.85 14.98 -35.98
CA GLN A 241 29.83 15.91 -35.50
C GLN A 241 29.79 15.94 -33.98
N ALA A 242 30.00 17.11 -33.37
CA ALA A 242 29.86 17.25 -31.92
C ALA A 242 28.41 17.46 -31.52
N LEU A 243 27.96 16.65 -30.56
CA LEU A 243 26.67 16.82 -29.90
C LEU A 243 26.83 17.63 -28.62
N ILE A 244 27.85 17.29 -27.83
CA ILE A 244 28.23 17.98 -26.60
C ILE A 244 29.73 18.20 -26.71
N SER A 245 30.18 19.41 -26.44
CA SER A 245 31.59 19.70 -26.33
C SER A 245 31.85 20.59 -25.13
N ASN A 246 32.97 20.34 -24.47
CA ASN A 246 33.72 21.39 -23.85
C ASN A 246 34.62 21.96 -24.97
N ILE A 247 34.37 23.21 -25.37
CA ILE A 247 35.06 23.85 -26.50
C ILE A 247 36.55 23.87 -26.15
N ASP A 248 37.42 23.48 -27.08
CA ASP A 248 38.86 23.17 -26.87
C ASP A 248 39.21 21.73 -26.41
N GLY A 249 38.21 20.85 -26.28
CA GLY A 249 38.40 19.39 -26.44
C GLY A 249 38.51 18.54 -25.17
N THR A 250 38.35 19.10 -23.97
CA THR A 250 38.59 18.35 -22.72
C THR A 250 37.49 17.36 -22.34
N LEU A 251 36.26 17.56 -22.81
CA LEU A 251 35.18 16.56 -22.80
C LEU A 251 34.39 16.70 -24.11
N GLY A 252 33.95 15.59 -24.70
CA GLY A 252 32.96 15.65 -25.76
C GLY A 252 32.21 14.34 -26.01
N ILE A 253 30.98 14.49 -26.49
CA ILE A 253 30.23 13.44 -27.18
C ILE A 253 30.08 13.83 -28.64
N GLN A 254 30.49 12.93 -29.53
CA GLN A 254 30.57 13.19 -30.95
C GLN A 254 30.32 11.95 -31.80
N PHE A 255 29.74 12.13 -32.98
CA PHE A 255 29.70 11.11 -34.01
C PHE A 255 31.02 11.12 -34.79
N GLN A 256 31.61 9.95 -34.98
CA GLN A 256 32.90 9.81 -35.66
C GLN A 256 32.74 9.78 -37.18
N ALA A 257 33.63 10.52 -37.87
CA ALA A 257 33.68 10.53 -39.33
C ALA A 257 33.96 9.11 -39.86
N GLY A 258 33.17 8.66 -40.83
CA GLY A 258 33.37 7.38 -41.52
C GLY A 258 32.85 6.14 -40.77
N SER A 259 33.06 6.02 -39.46
CA SER A 259 32.50 4.90 -38.68
C SER A 259 31.07 5.15 -38.22
N ASN A 260 30.66 6.42 -38.07
CA ASN A 260 29.34 6.81 -37.55
C ASN A 260 29.03 6.25 -36.16
N THR A 261 30.06 5.88 -35.39
CA THR A 261 29.96 5.50 -33.99
C THR A 261 29.90 6.76 -33.11
N ILE A 262 29.31 6.64 -31.93
CA ILE A 262 29.39 7.66 -30.89
C ILE A 262 30.74 7.51 -30.19
N ARG A 263 31.42 8.62 -29.93
CA ARG A 263 32.61 8.68 -29.09
C ARG A 263 32.34 9.58 -27.90
N LEU A 264 32.54 9.05 -26.70
CA LEU A 264 32.72 9.83 -25.47
C LEU A 264 34.22 9.99 -25.23
N ALA A 265 34.69 11.23 -25.12
CA ALA A 265 36.09 11.55 -24.84
C ALA A 265 36.17 12.49 -23.63
N GLY A 266 37.11 12.23 -22.74
CA GLY A 266 37.43 13.06 -21.59
C GLY A 266 38.94 13.10 -21.36
N GLU A 267 39.46 14.28 -21.11
CA GLU A 267 40.88 14.56 -20.95
C GLU A 267 41.19 15.04 -19.53
N TYR A 268 42.43 14.79 -19.12
CA TYR A 268 43.01 15.28 -17.88
C TYR A 268 44.14 16.25 -18.20
N GLU A 269 44.13 17.41 -17.54
CA GLU A 269 45.19 18.41 -17.63
C GLU A 269 45.87 18.58 -16.27
N PRO A 270 47.08 18.03 -16.07
CA PRO A 270 47.86 18.29 -14.87
C PRO A 270 48.43 19.72 -14.94
N GLY A 271 47.75 20.68 -14.30
CA GLY A 271 48.29 21.99 -13.89
C GLY A 271 49.30 22.66 -14.84
N GLY A 272 48.92 22.86 -16.11
CA GLY A 272 49.75 23.53 -17.13
C GLY A 272 50.52 22.60 -18.10
N GLY A 273 50.30 21.29 -18.04
CA GLY A 273 50.82 20.31 -19.01
C GLY A 273 49.91 20.05 -20.22
N LEU A 274 50.36 19.23 -21.17
CA LEU A 274 49.54 18.76 -22.30
C LEU A 274 48.37 17.91 -21.79
N ALA A 275 47.18 18.13 -22.35
CA ALA A 275 46.01 17.32 -22.09
C ALA A 275 46.26 15.85 -22.44
N ARG A 276 45.78 14.95 -21.56
CA ARG A 276 45.91 13.50 -21.71
C ARG A 276 44.54 12.89 -21.74
N LEU A 277 44.26 12.07 -22.74
CA LEU A 277 43.01 11.31 -22.80
C LEU A 277 42.95 10.31 -21.63
N VAL A 278 41.93 10.43 -20.78
CA VAL A 278 41.70 9.58 -19.60
C VAL A 278 40.37 8.84 -19.64
N LEU A 279 39.49 9.24 -20.55
CA LEU A 279 38.26 8.55 -20.91
C LEU A 279 38.12 8.61 -22.42
N ASN A 280 37.97 7.46 -23.06
CA ASN A 280 37.73 7.37 -24.49
C ASN A 280 36.93 6.11 -24.76
N ALA A 281 35.64 6.25 -25.05
CA ALA A 281 34.75 5.13 -25.28
C ALA A 281 34.04 5.32 -26.63
N TYR A 282 34.06 4.29 -27.46
CA TYR A 282 33.36 4.25 -28.73
C TYR A 282 32.20 3.28 -28.65
N SER A 283 31.05 3.67 -29.17
CA SER A 283 29.96 2.72 -29.37
C SER A 283 30.39 1.62 -30.34
N SER A 284 29.93 0.39 -30.10
CA SER A 284 30.02 -0.69 -31.09
C SER A 284 28.97 -0.53 -32.20
N SER A 285 27.83 0.09 -31.88
CA SER A 285 26.79 0.45 -32.84
C SER A 285 27.20 1.63 -33.73
N THR A 286 26.70 1.64 -34.98
CA THR A 286 26.92 2.69 -35.98
C THR A 286 25.60 3.33 -36.43
N PHE A 287 25.59 4.64 -36.68
CA PHE A 287 24.37 5.41 -36.91
C PHE A 287 24.41 6.20 -38.22
N THR A 288 23.94 5.62 -39.34
CA THR A 288 24.06 6.24 -40.69
C THR A 288 22.76 6.78 -41.29
N SER A 289 21.60 6.44 -40.72
CA SER A 289 20.31 7.18 -40.75
C SER A 289 19.15 6.27 -40.33
N SER A 290 18.11 6.93 -39.83
CA SER A 290 16.77 6.45 -39.44
C SER A 290 16.64 5.82 -38.07
N GLY A 291 15.69 6.36 -37.31
CA GLY A 291 15.28 5.87 -36.00
C GLY A 291 15.58 6.88 -34.90
N TRP A 292 14.67 6.94 -33.94
CA TRP A 292 14.97 7.51 -32.64
C TRP A 292 15.78 6.50 -31.85
N HIS A 293 16.89 6.96 -31.32
CA HIS A 293 17.76 6.18 -30.44
C HIS A 293 17.89 6.87 -29.09
N HIS A 294 17.91 6.06 -28.04
CA HIS A 294 18.30 6.51 -26.71
C HIS A 294 19.72 6.06 -26.43
N VAL A 295 20.55 6.97 -25.93
CA VAL A 295 21.89 6.66 -25.44
C VAL A 295 21.96 7.08 -24.00
N ILE A 296 22.51 6.20 -23.17
CA ILE A 296 22.99 6.55 -21.84
C ILE A 296 24.40 6.01 -21.66
N VAL A 297 25.29 6.87 -21.19
CA VAL A 297 26.66 6.53 -20.85
C VAL A 297 26.97 7.01 -19.44
N THR A 298 27.54 6.13 -18.62
CA THR A 298 28.01 6.45 -17.28
C THR A 298 29.45 6.00 -17.09
N TRP A 299 30.17 6.68 -16.21
CA TRP A 299 31.54 6.31 -15.87
C TRP A 299 31.84 6.51 -14.39
N ASP A 300 32.73 5.67 -13.87
CA ASP A 300 33.41 5.82 -12.58
C ASP A 300 34.85 5.34 -12.74
N LEU A 301 35.74 6.27 -13.09
CA LEU A 301 37.13 5.98 -13.43
C LEU A 301 37.95 5.51 -12.21
N ALA A 302 37.51 5.82 -11.00
CA ALA A 302 38.13 5.31 -9.77
C ALA A 302 37.96 3.79 -9.62
N ASN A 303 36.86 3.27 -10.16
CA ASN A 303 36.54 1.84 -10.15
C ASN A 303 36.80 1.18 -11.51
N GLY A 304 37.33 1.92 -12.49
CA GLY A 304 37.55 1.42 -13.84
C GLY A 304 36.25 1.00 -14.54
N ILE A 305 35.19 1.81 -14.41
CA ILE A 305 33.90 1.51 -15.02
C ILE A 305 33.58 2.56 -16.09
N VAL A 306 33.25 2.08 -17.29
CA VAL A 306 32.53 2.83 -18.33
C VAL A 306 31.41 1.92 -18.84
N GLN A 307 30.18 2.42 -18.82
CA GLN A 307 29.02 1.68 -19.30
C GLN A 307 28.31 2.52 -20.36
N MET A 308 27.97 1.91 -21.50
CA MET A 308 27.19 2.54 -22.56
C MET A 308 26.06 1.60 -22.95
N TYR A 309 24.83 2.13 -22.93
CA TYR A 309 23.65 1.43 -23.37
C TYR A 309 22.99 2.23 -24.49
N ILE A 310 22.55 1.51 -25.52
CA ILE A 310 21.87 2.06 -26.68
C ILE A 310 20.54 1.33 -26.81
N ASP A 311 19.46 2.08 -26.83
CA ASP A 311 18.08 1.57 -26.85
C ASP A 311 17.81 0.55 -25.73
N GLY A 312 18.41 0.76 -24.56
CA GLY A 312 18.29 -0.10 -23.39
C GLY A 312 19.12 -1.39 -23.43
N VAL A 313 19.93 -1.60 -24.48
CA VAL A 313 20.81 -2.76 -24.66
C VAL A 313 22.27 -2.37 -24.39
N ASN A 314 23.03 -3.25 -23.73
CA ASN A 314 24.45 -3.01 -23.48
C ASN A 314 25.21 -2.97 -24.81
N ASP A 315 25.83 -1.84 -25.11
CA ASP A 315 26.55 -1.63 -26.36
C ASP A 315 27.99 -2.16 -26.31
N ASN A 316 28.49 -2.55 -25.13
CA ASN A 316 29.87 -3.00 -24.90
C ASN A 316 30.89 -2.10 -25.62
N PRO A 317 30.97 -0.82 -25.23
CA PRO A 317 31.80 0.15 -25.93
C PRO A 317 33.26 -0.32 -25.94
N THR A 318 34.02 0.05 -26.97
CA THR A 318 35.48 -0.10 -26.91
C THR A 318 36.06 1.09 -26.18
N GLU A 319 36.69 0.85 -25.04
CA GLU A 319 37.13 1.91 -24.14
C GLU A 319 38.64 1.91 -23.81
N THR A 320 39.13 3.11 -23.52
CA THR A 320 40.40 3.33 -22.81
C THR A 320 40.11 4.30 -21.68
N GLN A 321 40.53 3.92 -20.47
CA GLN A 321 40.27 4.68 -19.27
C GLN A 321 41.49 4.71 -18.35
N ALA A 322 41.60 5.75 -17.55
CA ALA A 322 42.59 5.88 -16.49
C ALA A 322 41.95 6.48 -15.24
N ASP A 323 42.44 6.08 -14.06
CA ASP A 323 41.97 6.61 -12.77
C ASP A 323 42.45 8.06 -12.52
N ASN A 324 41.87 9.00 -13.27
CA ASN A 324 42.15 10.43 -13.20
C ASN A 324 40.87 11.23 -13.41
N ASN A 325 40.89 12.49 -12.98
CA ASN A 325 39.74 13.36 -13.19
C ASN A 325 39.62 13.72 -14.66
N VAL A 326 38.41 13.65 -15.20
CA VAL A 326 38.04 14.36 -16.42
C VAL A 326 37.94 15.84 -16.08
N VAL A 327 38.53 16.66 -16.95
CA VAL A 327 38.52 18.11 -16.84
C VAL A 327 37.27 18.66 -17.54
N PHE A 328 36.52 19.50 -16.82
CA PHE A 328 35.36 20.22 -17.37
C PHE A 328 35.51 21.73 -17.27
N THR A 329 36.51 22.21 -16.51
CA THR A 329 36.57 23.60 -16.03
C THR A 329 37.73 24.43 -16.61
N THR A 330 38.54 23.91 -17.55
CA THR A 330 39.75 24.63 -17.99
C THR A 330 39.51 25.51 -19.21
N SER A 331 38.62 25.13 -20.11
CA SER A 331 38.36 25.91 -21.33
C SER A 331 37.36 27.05 -21.14
N GLY A 332 36.56 27.00 -20.06
CA GLY A 332 35.54 28.00 -19.78
C GLY A 332 34.45 28.05 -20.83
N ARG A 333 34.22 27.02 -21.65
CA ARG A 333 33.25 27.07 -22.75
C ARG A 333 32.65 25.71 -23.06
N HIS A 334 31.33 25.67 -23.26
CA HIS A 334 30.59 24.45 -23.60
C HIS A 334 29.74 24.67 -24.86
N GLY A 335 29.56 23.63 -25.66
CA GLY A 335 28.82 23.65 -26.92
C GLY A 335 27.79 22.53 -26.99
N ILE A 336 26.60 22.85 -27.51
CA ILE A 336 25.55 21.88 -27.85
C ILE A 336 25.37 21.94 -29.35
N ALA A 337 25.44 20.77 -30.00
CA ALA A 337 25.44 20.59 -31.44
C ALA A 337 26.59 21.30 -32.18
N THR A 338 27.67 21.66 -31.48
CA THR A 338 28.84 22.31 -32.07
C THR A 338 30.09 22.12 -31.20
N ARG A 339 31.27 22.26 -31.81
CA ARG A 339 32.56 22.39 -31.10
C ARG A 339 32.99 23.82 -30.86
N SER A 340 32.53 24.75 -31.70
CA SER A 340 32.88 26.17 -31.59
C SER A 340 31.96 27.03 -32.46
N ASN A 341 31.96 28.34 -32.23
CA ASN A 341 31.23 29.28 -33.08
C ASN A 341 31.76 29.36 -34.52
N ALA A 342 33.03 28.98 -34.75
CA ALA A 342 33.67 28.98 -36.06
C ALA A 342 33.59 27.62 -36.78
N ASP A 343 33.05 26.58 -36.13
CA ASP A 343 32.90 25.26 -36.74
C ASP A 343 31.77 25.29 -37.77
N SER A 344 32.07 25.02 -39.04
CA SER A 344 31.09 25.00 -40.13
C SER A 344 30.82 23.61 -40.69
N ASN A 345 31.55 22.58 -40.22
CA ASN A 345 31.50 21.24 -40.81
C ASN A 345 31.34 20.12 -39.75
N GLY A 346 31.47 20.47 -38.46
CA GLY A 346 31.40 19.55 -37.33
C GLY A 346 30.21 19.76 -36.40
N ARG A 347 29.18 20.48 -36.85
CA ARG A 347 27.93 20.63 -36.10
C ARG A 347 27.06 19.40 -36.25
N TYR A 348 26.25 19.14 -35.24
CA TYR A 348 25.28 18.05 -35.28
C TYR A 348 24.13 18.38 -36.22
N GLU A 349 23.80 17.43 -37.10
CA GLU A 349 22.67 17.49 -38.02
C GLU A 349 21.69 16.37 -37.70
N GLY A 350 20.62 16.71 -36.96
CA GLY A 350 19.63 15.75 -36.54
C GLY A 350 18.60 16.31 -35.59
N TYR A 351 17.85 15.41 -34.96
CA TYR A 351 16.91 15.75 -33.90
C TYR A 351 17.50 15.38 -32.55
N LEU A 352 17.21 16.16 -31.52
CA LEU A 352 17.66 15.94 -30.15
C LEU A 352 16.49 16.15 -29.17
N PHE A 353 16.46 15.36 -28.11
CA PHE A 353 15.48 15.44 -27.03
C PHE A 353 16.09 14.95 -25.71
N ASP A 354 15.65 15.53 -24.59
CA ASP A 354 16.09 15.25 -23.20
C ASP A 354 17.59 15.02 -23.03
N LEU A 355 18.37 16.08 -23.25
CA LEU A 355 19.81 16.05 -22.99
C LEU A 355 20.07 16.26 -21.50
N TYR A 356 20.40 15.16 -20.81
CA TYR A 356 20.75 15.11 -19.39
C TYR A 356 22.27 14.96 -19.22
N ILE A 357 22.87 15.82 -18.41
CA ILE A 357 24.31 15.84 -18.13
C ILE A 357 24.51 16.01 -16.62
N ASN A 358 25.18 15.04 -16.00
CA ASN A 358 25.55 15.08 -14.58
C ASN A 358 27.02 14.70 -14.42
N TYR A 359 27.83 15.63 -13.91
CA TYR A 359 29.27 15.43 -13.67
C TYR A 359 29.58 15.13 -12.20
N GLN A 360 28.62 14.79 -11.34
CA GLN A 360 28.88 14.59 -9.91
C GLN A 360 28.62 13.15 -9.47
N GLU A 361 27.81 12.43 -10.23
CA GLU A 361 27.28 11.13 -9.83
C GLU A 361 27.66 10.03 -10.81
N TYR A 362 27.66 8.81 -10.30
CA TYR A 362 27.70 7.59 -11.10
C TYR A 362 26.42 6.82 -10.81
N LEU A 363 25.82 6.28 -11.86
CA LEU A 363 24.70 5.36 -11.78
C LEU A 363 25.09 4.08 -12.50
N ASP A 364 24.94 2.94 -11.81
CA ASP A 364 25.17 1.63 -12.41
C ASP A 364 24.00 1.27 -13.32
N ILE A 365 24.21 1.46 -14.62
CA ILE A 365 23.21 1.19 -15.66
C ILE A 365 23.26 -0.26 -16.15
N SER A 366 24.08 -1.14 -15.56
CA SER A 366 23.91 -2.59 -15.74
C SER A 366 22.60 -3.10 -15.12
N VAL A 367 22.12 -2.41 -14.08
CA VAL A 367 20.83 -2.66 -13.43
C VAL A 367 19.69 -2.08 -14.28
N ALA A 368 18.72 -2.91 -14.68
CA ALA A 368 17.60 -2.49 -15.52
C ALA A 368 16.79 -1.33 -14.92
N ALA A 369 16.47 -1.42 -13.62
CA ALA A 369 15.73 -0.38 -12.91
C ALA A 369 16.43 1.00 -12.93
N ASN A 370 17.77 1.05 -13.08
CA ASN A 370 18.50 2.32 -13.20
C ASN A 370 18.44 2.89 -14.63
N ARG A 371 18.45 2.03 -15.66
CA ARG A 371 18.20 2.45 -17.05
C ARG A 371 16.78 2.95 -17.24
N GLU A 372 15.84 2.29 -16.57
CA GLU A 372 14.41 2.58 -16.69
C GLU A 372 14.01 3.96 -16.15
N LYS A 373 14.91 4.61 -15.41
CA LYS A 373 14.77 6.01 -15.00
C LYS A 373 14.95 7.03 -16.12
N PHE A 374 15.55 6.63 -17.25
CA PHE A 374 15.81 7.49 -18.41
C PHE A 374 15.05 7.10 -19.68
N ARG A 375 14.48 5.88 -19.69
CA ARG A 375 13.74 5.29 -20.82
C ARG A 375 12.84 4.20 -20.29
N SER A 376 11.59 4.09 -20.77
CA SER A 376 10.68 3.03 -20.33
C SER A 376 11.14 1.65 -20.79
N SER A 377 10.58 0.60 -20.18
CA SER A 377 10.79 -0.80 -20.63
C SER A 377 10.39 -0.99 -22.10
N ASP A 378 9.34 -0.29 -22.55
CA ASP A 378 8.85 -0.31 -23.94
C ASP A 378 9.69 0.55 -24.90
N GLY A 379 10.68 1.25 -24.39
CA GLY A 379 11.59 2.07 -25.18
C GLY A 379 11.10 3.40 -25.62
N LYS A 380 10.29 4.02 -24.76
CA LYS A 380 9.84 5.39 -24.91
C LYS A 380 10.54 6.28 -23.88
N PRO A 381 10.63 7.59 -24.12
CA PRO A 381 11.10 8.51 -23.09
C PRO A 381 10.21 8.47 -21.85
N VAL A 382 10.80 8.77 -20.71
CA VAL A 382 10.11 8.90 -19.41
C VAL A 382 10.36 10.28 -18.88
N ASP A 383 9.44 10.76 -18.05
CA ASP A 383 9.58 12.04 -17.38
C ASP A 383 10.78 12.02 -16.42
N LEU A 384 11.78 12.87 -16.67
CA LEU A 384 12.96 13.03 -15.80
C LEU A 384 12.72 14.08 -14.70
N GLY A 385 11.53 14.68 -14.66
CA GLY A 385 11.15 15.81 -13.82
C GLY A 385 11.45 17.13 -14.51
N SER A 386 10.78 18.20 -14.07
CA SER A 386 10.93 19.56 -14.63
C SER A 386 12.35 20.13 -14.53
N ASP A 387 13.21 19.53 -13.71
CA ASP A 387 14.60 19.92 -13.51
C ASP A 387 15.58 18.76 -13.75
N GLY A 388 15.08 17.60 -14.17
CA GLY A 388 15.88 16.39 -14.34
C GLY A 388 16.22 15.65 -13.03
N SER A 389 15.66 16.00 -11.87
CA SER A 389 16.08 15.39 -10.59
C SER A 389 15.61 13.95 -10.37
N ILE A 390 14.60 13.45 -11.10
CA ILE A 390 13.99 12.13 -10.86
C ILE A 390 14.99 10.97 -10.94
N PRO A 391 15.90 10.88 -11.93
CA PRO A 391 16.74 9.71 -12.10
C PRO A 391 17.72 9.45 -10.96
N THR A 392 18.28 10.50 -10.35
CA THR A 392 19.30 10.36 -9.31
C THR A 392 18.88 10.91 -7.94
N GLY A 393 17.75 11.61 -7.87
CA GLY A 393 17.30 12.33 -6.68
C GLY A 393 17.94 13.71 -6.51
N ASN A 394 18.87 14.08 -7.40
CA ASN A 394 19.56 15.37 -7.41
C ASN A 394 19.43 16.03 -8.78
N GLN A 395 19.32 17.36 -8.80
CA GLN A 395 19.30 18.12 -10.05
C GLN A 395 20.65 17.94 -10.80
N PRO A 396 20.66 17.60 -12.11
CA PRO A 396 21.87 17.55 -12.92
C PRO A 396 22.49 18.93 -13.15
N ILE A 397 23.75 18.95 -13.59
CA ILE A 397 24.41 20.20 -13.94
C ILE A 397 23.79 20.83 -15.19
N ALA A 398 23.36 19.98 -16.14
CA ALA A 398 22.58 20.44 -17.27
C ALA A 398 21.44 19.48 -17.63
N PHE A 399 20.27 20.04 -17.89
CA PHE A 399 19.13 19.35 -18.45
C PHE A 399 18.44 20.24 -19.48
N PHE A 400 18.45 19.80 -20.73
CA PHE A 400 17.85 20.52 -21.86
C PHE A 400 16.71 19.67 -22.40
N HIS A 401 15.48 20.12 -22.18
CA HIS A 401 14.26 19.46 -22.58
C HIS A 401 13.26 20.48 -23.13
N THR A 402 12.11 20.00 -23.59
CA THR A 402 11.02 20.87 -24.02
C THR A 402 9.72 20.26 -23.54
N ASP A 403 9.03 20.98 -22.67
CA ASP A 403 7.78 20.48 -22.09
C ASP A 403 6.59 20.61 -23.05
N VAL A 404 5.53 19.87 -22.72
CA VAL A 404 4.25 19.98 -23.43
C VAL A 404 3.73 21.40 -23.33
N GLY A 405 3.58 22.06 -24.48
CA GLY A 405 3.10 23.44 -24.58
C GLY A 405 4.21 24.50 -24.74
N GLU A 406 5.48 24.14 -24.55
CA GLU A 406 6.59 25.06 -24.78
C GLU A 406 6.95 25.22 -26.26
N THR A 407 7.76 26.22 -26.60
CA THR A 407 8.24 26.46 -27.97
C THR A 407 9.62 25.82 -28.18
N ALA A 408 10.01 25.57 -29.44
CA ALA A 408 11.34 25.02 -29.74
C ALA A 408 12.51 25.87 -29.20
N ASP A 409 12.24 27.14 -28.93
CA ASP A 409 13.20 28.10 -28.41
C ASP A 409 13.58 27.86 -26.94
N THR A 410 12.78 27.13 -26.16
CA THR A 410 13.05 26.87 -24.74
C THR A 410 14.06 25.76 -24.53
N PHE A 411 14.32 24.90 -25.53
CA PHE A 411 15.20 23.74 -25.38
C PHE A 411 16.60 24.06 -24.86
N LEU A 412 17.16 25.21 -25.23
CA LEU A 412 18.49 25.63 -24.78
C LEU A 412 18.49 26.38 -23.43
N ILE A 413 17.34 26.48 -22.77
CA ILE A 413 17.26 26.90 -21.37
C ILE A 413 17.65 25.69 -20.52
N ASN A 414 18.69 25.84 -19.72
CA ASN A 414 19.13 24.78 -18.82
C ASN A 414 18.15 24.68 -17.63
N ALA A 415 17.46 23.55 -17.51
CA ALA A 415 16.62 23.20 -16.37
C ALA A 415 17.41 22.55 -15.22
N GLY A 416 18.69 22.21 -15.45
CA GLY A 416 19.63 21.81 -14.41
C GLY A 416 20.10 23.00 -13.54
N PHE A 417 21.00 22.74 -12.58
CA PHE A 417 21.46 23.80 -11.66
C PHE A 417 22.59 24.68 -12.24
N GLY A 418 23.24 24.25 -13.33
CA GLY A 418 24.26 25.03 -14.01
C GLY A 418 23.68 26.18 -14.85
N ASP A 419 24.53 26.97 -15.47
CA ASP A 419 24.08 28.10 -16.30
C ASP A 419 23.40 27.66 -17.61
N GLY A 420 22.67 28.58 -18.25
CA GLY A 420 22.07 28.37 -19.57
C GLY A 420 23.04 28.62 -20.73
N VAL A 421 22.70 28.16 -21.94
CA VAL A 421 23.54 28.39 -23.13
C VAL A 421 23.02 29.56 -23.98
N THR A 422 23.95 30.26 -24.65
CA THR A 422 23.60 31.25 -25.67
C THR A 422 23.18 30.54 -26.95
N ARG A 423 22.00 30.88 -27.43
CA ARG A 423 21.40 30.35 -28.66
C ARG A 423 21.96 31.04 -29.91
N TYR A 424 22.29 30.25 -30.93
CA TYR A 424 22.62 30.71 -32.28
C TYR A 424 21.73 30.01 -33.31
N GLY A 425 21.18 30.75 -34.28
CA GLY A 425 20.24 30.23 -35.28
C GLY A 425 18.77 30.23 -34.83
N ILE A 426 17.90 29.65 -35.65
CA ILE A 426 16.46 29.50 -35.40
C ILE A 426 16.19 28.03 -35.09
N PHE A 427 15.34 27.76 -34.10
CA PHE A 427 15.02 26.41 -33.66
C PHE A 427 13.60 26.04 -34.08
N TYR A 428 13.44 24.81 -34.55
CA TYR A 428 12.16 24.25 -34.97
C TYR A 428 11.90 22.94 -34.24
N THR A 429 10.63 22.63 -34.01
CA THR A 429 10.22 21.30 -33.54
C THR A 429 10.43 20.28 -34.64
N ALA A 430 10.98 19.12 -34.28
CA ALA A 430 11.18 18.02 -35.20
C ALA A 430 9.83 17.46 -35.71
N PRO A 431 9.77 16.96 -36.95
CA PRO A 431 8.55 16.37 -37.52
C PRO A 431 8.19 15.01 -36.93
N THR A 432 9.09 14.40 -36.16
CA THR A 432 8.87 13.15 -35.42
C THR A 432 9.43 13.26 -34.02
N SER A 433 8.99 12.38 -33.13
CA SER A 433 9.40 12.32 -31.74
C SER A 433 9.80 10.89 -31.35
N PRO A 434 10.63 10.70 -30.30
CA PRO A 434 10.92 9.37 -29.77
C PRO A 434 9.68 8.68 -29.17
N THR A 435 8.56 9.41 -29.01
CA THR A 435 7.29 8.84 -28.58
C THR A 435 6.47 8.22 -29.71
N ASP A 436 6.75 8.55 -30.98
CA ASP A 436 5.99 8.13 -32.17
C ASP A 436 5.98 6.62 -32.44
#